data_AF-A0A2H0Z1A2-F1
#
_entry.id   AF-A0A2H0Z1A2-F1
#
_cell.length_a   1.000
_cell.length_b   1.000
_cell.length_c   1.000
_cell.angle_alpha   90.00
_cell.angle_beta   90.00
_cell.angle_gamma   90.00
#
_symmetry.space_group_name_H-M   'P 1'
#
loop_
_entity.id
_entity.type
_entity.pdbx_description
1 polymer ?
#
loop_
_entity_poly.entity_id
_entity_poly.type
_entity_poly.pdbx_seq_one_letter_code
_entity_poly.pdbx_strand_id
1 'polypeptide(L)'
;PELLNLSLDRLEKVFELADARGIEPIDFAMSFILSQKGISTVIPGIRTEQQAAANVKEFAPLSIEDVDFLHSFYLSDLKQLMEAYKKG
;
A
#
# COMPACT_ATOMS: atom_id res chain seq x y z
N PRO A 1 -11.75 -9.56 14.22
CA PRO A 1 -11.24 -8.42 15.02
C PRO A 1 -9.73 -8.48 15.26
N GLU A 2 -9.21 -9.62 15.76
CA GLU A 2 -7.77 -9.79 16.04
C GLU A 2 -6.88 -9.67 14.80
N LEU A 3 -7.24 -10.33 13.68
CA LEU A 3 -6.48 -10.22 12.42
C LEU A 3 -6.44 -8.79 11.87
N LEU A 4 -7.51 -8.02 12.06
CA LEU A 4 -7.56 -6.62 11.65
C LEU A 4 -6.63 -5.76 12.49
N ASN A 5 -6.65 -5.91 13.81
CA ASN A 5 -5.74 -5.18 14.70
C ASN A 5 -4.28 -5.55 14.41
N LEU A 6 -3.99 -6.84 14.24
CA LEU A 6 -2.67 -7.29 13.83
C LEU A 6 -2.24 -6.69 12.48
N SER A 7 -3.18 -6.51 11.55
CA SER A 7 -2.88 -5.85 10.27
C SER A 7 -2.50 -4.39 10.46
N LEU A 8 -3.24 -3.66 11.30
CA LEU A 8 -2.94 -2.27 11.60
C LEU A 8 -1.57 -2.13 12.27
N ASP A 9 -1.28 -2.97 13.27
CA ASP A 9 0.01 -2.96 13.96
C ASP A 9 1.18 -3.27 13.00
N ARG A 10 0.99 -4.21 12.07
CA ARG A 10 2.02 -4.57 11.09
C ARG A 10 2.17 -3.53 9.98
N LEU A 11 1.16 -2.72 9.71
CA LEU A 11 1.25 -1.67 8.69
C LEU A 11 1.83 -0.36 9.21
N GLU A 12 2.05 -0.22 10.52
CA GLU A 12 2.58 1.00 11.14
C GLU A 12 3.85 1.51 10.44
N LYS A 13 4.83 0.63 10.17
CA LYS A 13 6.07 0.99 9.46
C LYS A 13 5.84 1.48 8.02
N VAL A 14 4.79 1.00 7.35
CA VAL A 14 4.43 1.46 6.01
C VAL A 14 3.81 2.86 6.08
N PHE A 15 3.00 3.11 7.11
CA PHE A 15 2.42 4.43 7.35
C PHE A 15 3.47 5.46 7.76
N GLU A 16 4.43 5.08 8.61
CA GLU A 16 5.59 5.92 8.94
C GLU A 16 6.41 6.29 7.70
N LEU A 17 6.62 5.33 6.79
CA LEU A 17 7.31 5.60 5.54
C LEU A 17 6.54 6.57 4.64
N ALA A 18 5.22 6.40 4.54
CA ALA A 18 4.36 7.31 3.78
C ALA A 18 4.38 8.74 4.36
N ASP A 19 4.28 8.85 5.68
CA ASP A 19 4.34 10.12 6.42
C ASP A 19 5.71 10.81 6.27
N ALA A 20 6.81 10.06 6.35
CA ALA A 20 8.16 10.57 6.11
C ALA A 20 8.35 11.14 4.69
N ARG A 21 7.51 10.73 3.73
CA ARG A 21 7.47 11.26 2.36
C ARG A 21 6.42 12.36 2.17
N GLY A 22 5.59 12.64 3.18
CA GLY A 22 4.46 13.56 3.08
C GLY A 22 3.38 13.09 2.11
N ILE A 23 3.21 11.76 1.97
CA ILE A 23 2.28 11.13 1.04
C ILE A 23 1.18 10.44 1.84
N GLU A 24 -0.08 10.68 1.46
CA GLU A 24 -1.23 9.97 2.04
C GLU A 24 -1.12 8.45 1.80
N PRO A 25 -1.54 7.58 2.74
CA PRO A 25 -1.38 6.14 2.60
C PRO A 25 -1.99 5.54 1.31
N ILE A 26 -3.11 6.09 0.86
CA ILE A 26 -3.76 5.66 -0.39
C ILE A 26 -2.91 6.02 -1.61
N ASP A 27 -2.34 7.22 -1.64
CA ASP A 27 -1.50 7.68 -2.74
C ASP A 27 -0.19 6.89 -2.78
N PHE A 28 0.39 6.62 -1.60
CA PHE A 28 1.59 5.81 -1.46
C PHE A 28 1.36 4.37 -1.97
N ALA A 29 0.21 3.77 -1.66
CA ALA A 29 -0.18 2.47 -2.19
C ALA A 29 -0.35 2.49 -3.72
N MET A 30 -0.99 3.53 -4.26
CA MET A 30 -1.15 3.70 -5.71
C MET A 30 0.20 3.85 -6.42
N SER A 31 1.11 4.65 -5.86
CA SER A 31 2.48 4.82 -6.35
C SER A 31 3.26 3.50 -6.37
N PHE A 32 3.15 2.69 -5.32
CA PHE A 32 3.80 1.38 -5.25
C PHE A 32 3.27 0.40 -6.31
N ILE A 33 1.96 0.37 -6.55
CA ILE A 33 1.38 -0.52 -7.55
C ILE A 33 1.81 -0.08 -8.96
N LEU A 34 1.75 1.22 -9.24
CA LEU A 34 2.11 1.78 -10.55
C LEU A 34 3.62 1.73 -10.84
N SER A 35 4.48 1.55 -9.82
CA SER A 35 5.92 1.38 -10.04
C SER A 35 6.29 -0.02 -10.56
N GLN A 36 5.38 -0.99 -10.49
CA GLN A 36 5.64 -2.36 -10.90
C GLN A 36 5.68 -2.49 -12.43
N LYS A 37 6.75 -3.10 -12.93
CA LYS A 37 6.88 -3.39 -14.36
C LYS A 37 5.74 -4.30 -14.83
N GLY A 38 5.01 -3.85 -15.84
CA GLY A 38 3.90 -4.60 -16.45
C GLY A 38 2.53 -4.21 -15.91
N ILE A 39 2.44 -3.33 -14.92
CA ILE A 39 1.19 -2.69 -14.52
C ILE A 39 1.01 -1.42 -15.36
N SER A 40 -0.10 -1.35 -16.11
CA SER A 40 -0.48 -0.16 -16.88
C SER A 40 -1.62 0.63 -16.27
N THR A 41 -2.41 -0.01 -15.39
CA THR A 41 -3.66 0.54 -14.88
C THR A 41 -3.99 -0.07 -13.52
N VAL A 42 -4.52 0.74 -12.62
CA VAL A 42 -5.05 0.33 -11.31
C VAL A 42 -6.52 0.72 -11.25
N ILE A 43 -7.39 -0.21 -10.83
CA ILE A 43 -8.83 0.03 -10.66
C ILE A 43 -9.15 -0.04 -9.16
N PRO A 44 -9.14 1.09 -8.44
CA PRO A 44 -9.49 1.11 -7.03
C PRO A 44 -10.99 0.86 -6.84
N GLY A 45 -11.36 0.23 -5.72
CA GLY A 45 -12.76 0.03 -5.34
C GLY A 45 -13.41 1.33 -4.86
N ILE A 46 -13.91 2.14 -5.80
CA ILE A 46 -14.55 3.43 -5.54
C ILE A 46 -16.01 3.20 -5.11
N ARG A 47 -16.42 3.83 -3.99
CA ARG A 47 -17.80 3.78 -3.49
C ARG A 47 -18.50 5.14 -3.49
N THR A 48 -17.74 6.22 -3.66
CA THR A 48 -18.27 7.60 -3.69
C THR A 48 -17.64 8.42 -4.82
N GLU A 49 -18.34 9.46 -5.26
CA GLU A 49 -17.84 10.38 -6.28
C GLU A 49 -16.56 11.09 -5.85
N GLN A 50 -16.45 11.43 -4.56
CA GLN A 50 -15.26 12.08 -4.00
C GLN A 50 -14.02 11.17 -4.09
N GLN A 51 -14.18 9.86 -3.86
CA GLN A 51 -13.10 8.89 -4.04
C GLN A 51 -12.70 8.77 -5.52
N ALA A 52 -13.66 8.85 -6.44
CA ALA A 52 -13.36 8.85 -7.87
C ALA A 52 -12.49 10.05 -8.23
N ALA A 53 -12.90 11.26 -7.83
CA ALA A 53 -12.14 12.48 -8.12
C ALA A 53 -10.74 12.46 -7.48
N ALA A 54 -10.62 11.99 -6.23
CA ALA A 54 -9.34 11.94 -5.53
C ALA A 54 -8.32 10.97 -6.15
N ASN A 55 -8.80 9.92 -6.83
CA ASN A 55 -7.96 8.90 -7.46
C ASN A 55 -7.58 9.22 -8.91
N VAL A 56 -8.18 10.25 -9.51
CA VAL A 56 -7.85 10.72 -10.87
C VAL A 56 -6.81 11.82 -10.76
N LYS A 57 -5.56 11.41 -10.53
CA LYS A 57 -4.39 12.30 -10.46
C LYS A 57 -3.11 11.53 -10.79
N GLU A 58 -2.04 12.27 -11.02
CA GLU A 58 -0.70 11.68 -11.04
C GLU A 58 -0.25 11.36 -9.62
N PHE A 59 0.38 10.20 -9.46
CA PHE A 59 0.93 9.75 -8.18
C PHE A 59 2.45 9.96 -8.17
N ALA A 60 2.98 10.46 -7.06
CA ALA A 60 4.41 10.71 -6.94
C ALA A 60 5.19 9.37 -7.03
N PRO A 61 6.25 9.28 -7.85
CA PRO A 61 7.02 8.04 -7.97
C PRO A 61 7.74 7.73 -6.66
N LEU A 62 7.79 6.44 -6.31
CA LEU A 62 8.59 5.96 -5.18
C LEU A 62 10.06 5.85 -5.56
N SER A 63 10.95 6.04 -4.59
CA SER A 63 12.37 5.76 -4.78
C SER A 63 12.62 4.26 -4.83
N ILE A 64 13.75 3.83 -5.40
CA ILE A 64 14.11 2.41 -5.47
C ILE A 64 14.24 1.84 -4.04
N GLU A 65 14.74 2.64 -3.11
CA GLU A 65 14.87 2.29 -1.70
C GLU A 65 13.52 2.03 -1.04
N ASP A 66 12.48 2.81 -1.36
CA ASP A 66 11.13 2.58 -0.83
C ASP A 66 10.55 1.27 -1.38
N VAL A 67 10.74 1.01 -2.67
CA VAL A 67 10.25 -0.21 -3.33
C VAL A 67 10.96 -1.45 -2.75
N ASP A 68 12.27 -1.38 -2.58
CA ASP A 68 13.08 -2.47 -2.00
C ASP A 68 12.73 -2.71 -0.52
N PHE A 69 12.45 -1.64 0.23
CA PHE A 69 11.93 -1.74 1.58
C PHE A 69 10.58 -2.48 1.59
N LEU A 70 9.62 -2.08 0.76
CA LEU A 70 8.29 -2.69 0.71
C LEU A 70 8.33 -4.16 0.32
N HIS A 71 9.18 -4.54 -0.64
CA HIS A 71 9.40 -5.94 -1.01
C HIS A 71 10.00 -6.76 0.15
N SER A 72 11.02 -6.22 0.82
CA SER A 72 11.65 -6.89 1.95
C SER A 72 10.68 -7.03 3.12
N PHE A 73 9.94 -5.96 3.42
CA PHE A 73 8.95 -5.89 4.48
C PHE A 73 7.80 -6.87 4.27
N TYR A 74 7.36 -7.06 3.02
CA TYR A 74 6.39 -8.11 2.71
C TYR A 74 6.91 -9.49 3.12
N LEU A 75 8.14 -9.83 2.76
CA LEU A 75 8.71 -11.15 3.04
C LEU A 75 8.93 -11.40 4.53
N SER A 76 9.34 -10.38 5.29
CA SER A 76 9.65 -10.50 6.71
C SER A 76 8.42 -10.42 7.61
N ASP A 77 7.49 -9.49 7.36
CA ASP A 77 6.45 -9.10 8.33
C ASP A 77 5.03 -9.36 7.83
N LEU A 78 4.74 -9.18 6.53
CA LEU A 78 3.36 -9.26 6.01
C LEU A 78 2.99 -10.62 5.42
N LYS A 79 3.97 -11.42 4.97
CA LYS A 79 3.71 -12.72 4.32
C LYS A 79 2.92 -13.66 5.22
N GLN A 80 3.32 -13.76 6.49
CA GLN A 80 2.62 -14.62 7.46
C GLN A 80 1.19 -14.14 7.74
N LEU A 81 1.00 -12.82 7.81
CA LEU A 81 -0.32 -12.21 7.97
C LEU A 81 -1.22 -12.55 6.78
N MET A 82 -0.72 -12.43 5.55
CA MET A 82 -1.47 -12.78 4.33
C MET A 82 -1.85 -14.26 4.29
N GLU A 83 -0.97 -15.16 4.74
CA GLU A 83 -1.31 -16.59 4.83
C GLU A 83 -2.38 -16.87 5.90
N ALA A 84 -2.46 -16.08 6.97
CA ALA A 84 -3.52 -16.19 7.95
C ALA A 84 -4.88 -15.78 7.36
N TYR A 85 -4.93 -14.72 6.55
CA TYR A 85 -6.15 -14.29 5.85
C TYR A 85 -6.67 -15.30 4.82
N LYS A 86 -5.82 -16.16 4.25
CA LYS A 86 -6.23 -17.20 3.30
C LYS A 86 -6.89 -18.41 3.97
N LYS A 87 -6.68 -18.59 5.27
CA LYS A 87 -7.15 -19.77 6.03
C LYS A 87 -8.45 -19.51 6.80
N GLY A 88 -8.82 -18.25 7.00
CA GLY A 88 -10.08 -17.82 7.61
C GLY A 88 -11.13 -17.53 6.55
#